data_AF-A0A846C9T4-F1
#
_entry.id   AF-A0A846C9T4-F1
#
_cell.length_a   1.000
_cell.length_b   1.000
_cell.length_c   1.000
_cell.angle_alpha   90.00
_cell.angle_beta   90.00
_cell.angle_gamma   90.00
#
_symmetry.space_group_name_H-M   'P 1'
#
loop_
_entity.id
_entity.type
_entity.pdbx_description
1 polymer ?
#
loop_
_entity_poly.entity_id
_entity_poly.type
_entity_poly.pdbx_seq_one_letter_code
_entity_poly.pdbx_strand_id
1 'polypeptide(L)' 'AIDEDDGWLLTFVYDEKEKRSELLVIDAQDMRGEPVARVMLPQRVPYGFHGTWVSEMQLITNN' A
#
# COMPACT_ATOMS: atom_id res chain seq x y z
N ALA A 1 -1.96 -8.34 -15.10
CA ALA A 1 -1.76 -7.15 -15.93
C ALA A 1 -2.15 -7.47 -17.37
N ILE A 2 -3.45 -7.34 -17.64
CA ILE A 2 -4.02 -7.25 -18.99
C ILE A 2 -3.97 -5.80 -19.50
N ASP A 3 -4.05 -4.82 -18.59
CA ASP A 3 -3.82 -3.38 -18.83
C ASP A 3 -2.67 -2.84 -17.95
N GLU A 4 -2.17 -1.63 -18.22
CA GLU A 4 -1.06 -0.99 -17.47
C GLU A 4 -1.37 -0.89 -15.96
N ASP A 5 -2.62 -0.61 -15.62
CA ASP A 5 -3.12 -0.38 -14.28
C ASP A 5 -3.95 -1.56 -13.74
N ASP A 6 -3.92 -2.73 -14.39
CA ASP A 6 -4.53 -3.96 -13.87
C ASP A 6 -3.73 -4.48 -12.66
N GLY A 7 -4.04 -3.92 -11.49
CA GLY A 7 -3.36 -4.19 -10.23
C GLY A 7 -3.82 -3.28 -9.08
N TRP A 8 -2.91 -3.06 -8.12
CA TRP A 8 -3.21 -2.39 -6.85
C TRP A 8 -2.22 -1.28 -6.55
N LEU A 9 -2.70 -0.20 -5.95
CA LEU A 9 -1.87 0.80 -5.29
C LEU A 9 -1.78 0.49 -3.79
N LEU A 10 -0.58 0.61 -3.24
CA LEU A 10 -0.28 0.41 -1.83
C LEU A 10 0.28 1.70 -1.24
N THR A 11 -0.28 2.17 -0.12
CA THR A 11 0.23 3.36 0.56
C THR A 11 -0.01 3.32 2.06
N PHE A 12 0.92 3.91 2.83
CA PHE A 12 0.73 4.14 4.24
C PHE A 12 -0.02 5.45 4.47
N VAL A 13 -1.06 5.40 5.30
CA VAL A 13 -1.78 6.59 5.78
C VAL A 13 -1.61 6.70 7.27
N TYR A 14 -1.44 7.93 7.76
CA TYR A 14 -1.47 8.26 9.18
C TYR A 14 -2.64 9.21 9.46
N ASP A 15 -3.62 8.73 10.23
CA ASP A 15 -4.69 9.56 10.76
C ASP A 15 -4.16 10.29 12.01
N GLU A 16 -3.97 11.60 11.91
CA GLU A 16 -3.44 12.40 13.01
C GLU A 16 -4.43 12.57 14.17
N LYS A 17 -5.73 12.51 13.88
CA LYS A 17 -6.79 12.65 14.88
C LYS A 17 -6.87 11.40 15.75
N GLU A 18 -6.88 10.24 15.10
CA GLU A 18 -6.94 8.93 15.78
C GLU A 18 -5.54 8.40 16.16
N LYS A 19 -4.47 9.10 15.76
CA LYS A 19 -3.06 8.75 15.97
C LYS A 19 -2.73 7.32 15.54
N ARG A 20 -3.19 6.94 14.36
CA ARG A 20 -3.15 5.56 13.88
C ARG A 20 -2.65 5.46 12.45
N SER A 21 -1.83 4.45 12.17
CA SER A 21 -1.37 4.16 10.82
C SER A 21 -2.07 2.94 10.24
N GLU A 22 -2.29 2.99 8.93
CA GLU A 22 -2.87 1.92 8.12
C GLU A 22 -2.06 1.74 6.85
N LEU A 23 -1.96 0.51 6.35
CA LEU A 23 -1.62 0.25 4.95
C LEU A 23 -2.93 0.11 4.17
N LEU A 24 -3.13 0.97 3.18
CA LEU A 24 -4.29 0.89 2.28
C LEU A 24 -3.92 0.08 1.04
N VAL A 25 -4.88 -0.72 0.58
CA VAL A 25 -4.88 -1.38 -0.73
C VAL A 25 -6.01 -0.75 -1.54
N ILE A 26 -5.66 -0.14 -2.67
CA ILE A 26 -6.59 0.63 -3.51
C ILE A 26 -6.59 0.01 -4.90
N ASP A 27 -7.77 -0.12 -5.50
CA ASP A 27 -7.92 -0.51 -6.90
C ASP A 27 -7.25 0.56 -7.79
N ALA A 28 -6.26 0.16 -8.58
CA ALA A 28 -5.56 1.10 -9.45
C ALA A 28 -6.47 1.69 -10.54
N GLN A 29 -7.57 1.01 -10.90
CA GLN A 29 -8.54 1.47 -11.89
C GLN A 29 -9.65 2.36 -11.27
N ASP A 30 -9.81 2.37 -9.94
CA ASP A 30 -10.72 3.27 -9.21
C ASP A 30 -10.10 3.84 -7.93
N MET A 31 -9.28 4.88 -8.10
CA MET A 31 -8.65 5.58 -6.99
C MET A 31 -9.59 6.48 -6.17
N ARG A 32 -10.85 6.69 -6.63
CA ARG A 32 -11.84 7.54 -5.95
C ARG A 32 -12.81 6.73 -5.10
N GLY A 33 -12.90 5.42 -5.34
CA GLY A 33 -13.64 4.49 -4.53
C GLY A 33 -13.05 4.27 -3.13
N GLU A 34 -13.74 3.47 -2.34
CA GLU A 34 -13.23 3.02 -1.05
C GLU A 34 -12.05 2.04 -1.25
N PRO A 35 -11.04 2.05 -0.36
CA PRO A 35 -9.97 1.05 -0.40
C PRO A 35 -10.54 -0.37 -0.33
N VAL A 36 -10.04 -1.28 -1.18
CA VAL A 36 -10.46 -2.68 -1.18
C VAL A 36 -10.04 -3.42 0.09
N ALA A 37 -8.97 -2.95 0.74
CA ALA A 37 -8.56 -3.42 2.06
C ALA A 37 -7.84 -2.33 2.85
N ARG A 38 -7.93 -2.44 4.17
CA ARG A 38 -7.24 -1.59 5.15
C ARG A 38 -6.57 -2.47 6.18
N VAL A 39 -5.24 -2.39 6.30
CA VAL A 39 -4.47 -3.14 7.29
C VAL A 39 -4.09 -2.20 8.43
N MET A 40 -4.69 -2.43 9.59
CA MET A 40 -4.37 -1.68 10.81
C MET A 40 -2.95 -1.99 11.26
N LEU A 41 -2.12 -0.96 11.45
CA LEU A 41 -0.76 -1.15 11.91
C LEU A 41 -0.68 -0.99 13.44
N PRO A 42 0.12 -1.81 14.14
CA PRO A 42 0.24 -1.75 15.60
C PRO A 42 1.02 -0.52 16.10
N GLN A 43 1.59 0.26 15.19
CA GLN A 43 2.41 1.43 15.49
C GLN A 43 2.39 2.45 14.34
N ARG A 44 2.81 3.68 14.64
CA ARG A 44 2.93 4.74 13.66
C ARG A 44 4.01 4.43 12.63
N VAL A 45 3.69 4.60 11.35
CA VAL A 45 4.67 4.70 10.26
C VAL A 45 5.00 6.18 10.05
N PRO A 46 6.25 6.63 10.22
CA PRO A 46 6.64 8.01 9.96
C PRO A 46 6.48 8.39 8.48
N TYR A 47 6.41 9.70 8.20
CA TYR A 47 6.45 10.19 6.82
C TYR A 47 7.77 9.77 6.17
N GLY A 48 7.69 8.81 5.26
CA GLY A 48 8.81 8.30 4.49
C GLY A 48 9.00 9.05 3.18
N PHE A 49 9.91 8.55 2.34
CA PHE A 49 10.16 9.08 1.00
C PHE A 49 9.64 8.14 -0.08
N HIS A 50 10.33 7.01 -0.28
CA HIS A 50 10.06 6.09 -1.37
C HIS A 50 9.91 4.66 -0.85
N GLY A 51 9.10 3.87 -1.55
CA GLY A 51 8.95 2.44 -1.37
C GLY A 51 8.79 1.75 -2.72
N THR A 52 9.18 0.48 -2.78
CA THR A 52 9.05 -0.36 -3.98
C THR A 52 8.36 -1.65 -3.58
N TRP A 53 7.37 -2.07 -4.36
CA TRP A 53 6.82 -3.41 -4.29
C TRP A 53 7.74 -4.39 -5.03
N VAL A 54 7.95 -5.56 -4.44
CA VAL A 54 8.66 -6.67 -5.07
C VAL A 54 7.83 -7.93 -4.86
N SER A 55 7.75 -8.75 -5.90
CA SER A 55 7.16 -10.08 -5.80
C SER A 55 8.03 -11.01 -4.95
N GLU A 56 7.43 -12.09 -4.44
CA GLU A 56 8.17 -13.15 -3.75
C GLU A 56 9.34 -13.68 -4.60
N MET A 57 9.11 -13.89 -5.90
CA MET A 57 10.17 -14.33 -6.83
C MET A 57 11.34 -13.34 -6.88
N GLN A 58 11.07 -12.03 -6.90
CA GLN A 58 12.13 -11.01 -6.87
C GLN A 58 12.85 -10.95 -5.52
N LEU A 59 12.16 -11.25 -4.42
CA LEU A 59 12.76 -11.34 -3.09
C LEU A 59 13.73 -12.52 -2.97
N ILE A 60 13.35 -13.70 -3.45
CA ILE A 60 14.17 -14.92 -3.31
C ILE A 60 15.33 -15.00 -4.32
N THR A 61 15.25 -14.27 -5.44
CA THR A 61 16.29 -14.30 -6.49
C THR A 61 17.44 -13.30 -6.24
N ASN A 62 17.27 -12.40 -5.26
CA ASN A 62 18.30 -11.42 -4.86
C ASN A 62 19.12 -11.87 -3.63
N ASN A 63 19.12 -13.17 -3.32
CA ASN A 63 19.98 -13.81 -2.29
C ASN A 63 20.91 -14.84 -2.93
#